data_AF-A0A0R3R9C8-F1
#
_entry.id   AF-A0A0R3R9C8-F1
#
_cell.length_a   1.000
_cell.length_b   1.000
_cell.length_c   1.000
_cell.angle_alpha   90.00
_cell.angle_beta   90.00
_cell.angle_gamma   90.00
#
_symmetry.space_group_name_H-M   'P 1'
#
loop_
_entity.id
_entity.type
_entity.pdbx_description
1 polymer ?
#
loop_
_entity_poly.entity_id
_entity_poly.type
_entity_poly.pdbx_seq_one_letter_code
_entity_poly.pdbx_strand_id
1 'polypeptide(L)'
;MKVKKPRYARKRARSLRVVLNACNAPADMIQLLQAILVYEPHLRLKGNEVLGHSFFNDLRKIPAPIRSNGRVIPHLDYIIYQQSTQKTHSEERDADSSDEEEIVSRK
;
A
#
# COMPACT_ATOMS: atom_id res chain seq x y z
N MET A 1 -8.72 -34.88 30.60
CA MET A 1 -8.03 -33.59 30.82
C MET A 1 -8.93 -32.45 30.32
N LYS A 2 -9.32 -31.48 31.17
CA LYS A 2 -10.14 -30.32 30.75
C LYS A 2 -9.21 -29.23 30.22
N VAL A 3 -9.07 -29.12 28.91
CA VAL A 3 -8.28 -28.05 28.27
C VAL A 3 -9.07 -26.74 28.38
N LYS A 4 -8.55 -25.77 29.14
CA LYS A 4 -9.14 -24.42 29.23
C LYS A 4 -8.84 -23.66 27.93
N LYS A 5 -9.89 -23.28 27.20
CA LYS A 5 -9.75 -22.41 26.03
C LYS A 5 -9.12 -21.06 26.43
N PRO A 6 -8.19 -20.51 25.65
CA PRO A 6 -7.59 -19.21 25.95
C PRO A 6 -8.67 -18.13 26.00
N ARG A 7 -8.69 -17.35 27.08
CA ARG A 7 -9.58 -16.19 27.21
C ARG A 7 -9.01 -15.06 26.37
N TYR A 8 -9.59 -14.83 25.20
CA TYR A 8 -9.33 -13.58 24.47
C TYR A 8 -9.75 -12.42 25.36
N ALA A 9 -8.78 -11.63 25.81
CA ALA A 9 -9.06 -10.39 26.52
C ALA A 9 -9.83 -9.49 25.56
N ARG A 10 -11.13 -9.28 25.82
CA ARG A 10 -11.93 -8.23 25.17
C ARG A 10 -11.41 -6.87 25.65
N LYS A 11 -10.18 -6.49 25.27
CA LYS A 11 -9.81 -5.08 25.31
C LYS A 11 -10.75 -4.39 24.34
N ARG A 12 -11.48 -3.37 24.80
CA ARG A 12 -12.22 -2.47 23.90
C ARG A 12 -11.21 -2.03 22.84
N ALA A 13 -11.38 -2.50 21.61
CA ALA A 13 -10.55 -2.05 20.51
C ALA A 13 -10.64 -0.52 20.52
N ARG A 14 -9.51 0.16 20.77
CA ARG A 14 -9.46 1.61 20.67
C ARG A 14 -9.69 1.89 19.20
N SER A 15 -10.89 2.37 18.85
CA SER A 15 -11.24 2.64 17.45
C SER A 15 -10.17 3.52 16.81
N LEU A 16 -9.98 3.41 15.49
CA LEU A 16 -9.03 4.22 14.73
C LEU A 16 -9.13 5.72 15.09
N ARG A 17 -10.36 6.20 15.36
CA ARG A 17 -10.64 7.58 15.82
C ARG A 17 -9.86 7.96 17.07
N VAL A 18 -9.73 7.08 18.06
CA VAL A 18 -9.01 7.38 19.31
C VAL A 18 -7.52 7.58 19.06
N VAL A 19 -6.93 6.81 18.15
CA VAL A 19 -5.51 6.94 17.79
C VAL A 19 -5.30 8.20 16.94
N LEU A 20 -6.15 8.42 15.93
CA LEU A 20 -6.01 9.55 15.01
C LEU A 20 -6.32 10.90 15.67
N ASN A 21 -7.25 10.96 16.63
CA ASN A 21 -7.53 12.18 17.39
C ASN A 21 -6.32 12.62 18.21
N ALA A 22 -5.52 11.68 18.73
CA ALA A 22 -4.29 12.02 19.45
C ALA A 22 -3.21 12.64 18.54
N CYS A 23 -3.32 12.44 17.22
CA CYS A 23 -2.38 12.92 16.22
C CYS A 23 -2.80 14.24 15.55
N ASN A 24 -3.86 14.91 16.02
CA ASN A 24 -4.44 16.09 15.37
C ASN A 24 -4.77 15.86 13.88
N ALA A 25 -5.26 14.66 13.55
CA ALA A 25 -5.62 14.33 12.18
C ALA A 25 -6.80 15.18 11.67
N PRO A 26 -6.76 15.69 10.43
CA PRO A 26 -7.89 16.41 9.83
C PRO A 26 -9.15 15.54 9.78
N ALA A 27 -10.32 16.14 10.00
CA ALA A 27 -11.59 15.42 9.99
C ALA A 27 -11.84 14.69 8.65
N ASP A 28 -11.55 15.36 7.54
CA ASP A 28 -11.68 14.80 6.18
C ASP A 28 -10.77 13.59 5.96
N MET A 29 -9.58 13.57 6.57
CA MET A 29 -8.68 12.42 6.53
C MET A 29 -9.29 11.22 7.25
N ILE A 30 -9.87 11.46 8.43
CA ILE A 30 -10.50 10.41 9.23
C ILE A 30 -11.71 9.84 8.47
N GLN A 31 -12.54 10.69 7.87
CA GLN A 31 -13.68 10.25 7.06
C GLN A 31 -13.25 9.39 5.87
N LEU A 32 -12.23 9.84 5.14
CA LEU A 32 -11.67 9.09 4.02
C LEU A 32 -11.14 7.72 4.46
N LEU A 33 -10.37 7.66 5.55
CA LEU A 33 -9.86 6.39 6.08
C LEU A 33 -10.98 5.44 6.51
N GLN A 34 -12.09 5.97 7.04
CA GLN A 34 -13.25 5.14 7.40
C GLN A 34 -13.93 4.52 6.17
N ALA A 35 -13.96 5.24 5.05
CA ALA A 35 -14.53 4.74 3.81
C ALA A 35 -13.61 3.75 3.06
N ILE A 36 -12.29 3.84 3.28
CA ILE A 36 -11.30 2.92 2.68
C ILE A 36 -11.17 1.63 3.50
N LEU A 37 -11.09 1.76 4.83
CA LEU A 37 -10.80 0.64 5.74
C LEU A 37 -12.08 -0.06 6.22
N VAL A 38 -13.05 -0.24 5.33
CA VAL A 38 -14.27 -1.03 5.61
C VAL A 38 -13.93 -2.52 5.47
N TYR A 39 -14.41 -3.35 6.40
CA TYR A 39 -14.16 -4.80 6.36
C TYR A 39 -14.69 -5.41 5.04
N GLU A 40 -15.95 -5.15 4.74
CA GLU A 40 -16.62 -5.60 3.51
C GLU A 40 -16.04 -4.90 2.27
N PRO A 41 -15.47 -5.64 1.31
CA PRO A 41 -14.73 -5.05 0.19
C PRO A 41 -15.61 -4.29 -0.80
N HIS A 42 -16.86 -4.73 -1.00
CA HIS A 42 -17.81 -4.11 -1.92
C HIS A 42 -18.38 -2.78 -1.38
N LEU A 43 -18.22 -2.52 -0.08
CA LEU A 43 -18.59 -1.25 0.56
C LEU A 43 -17.42 -0.26 0.63
N ARG A 44 -16.21 -0.66 0.22
CA ARG A 44 -15.05 0.22 0.21
C ARG A 44 -15.16 1.23 -0.91
N LEU A 45 -14.66 2.42 -0.64
CA LEU A 45 -14.51 3.46 -1.65
C LEU A 45 -13.56 2.98 -2.77
N LYS A 46 -13.92 3.23 -4.03
CA LYS A 46 -13.08 2.82 -5.18
C LYS A 46 -11.86 3.72 -5.34
N GLY A 47 -10.79 3.22 -5.96
CA GLY A 47 -9.53 3.97 -6.08
C GLY A 47 -9.67 5.33 -6.78
N ASN A 48 -10.50 5.43 -7.81
CA ASN A 48 -10.82 6.69 -8.49
C ASN A 48 -11.56 7.67 -7.56
N GLU A 49 -12.48 7.19 -6.74
CA GLU A 49 -13.19 8.00 -5.74
C GLU A 49 -12.26 8.45 -4.62
N VAL A 50 -11.30 7.59 -4.21
CA VAL A 50 -10.30 7.90 -3.18
C VAL A 50 -9.42 9.03 -3.66
N LEU A 51 -8.85 8.87 -4.86
CA LEU A 51 -8.03 9.90 -5.47
C LEU A 51 -8.82 11.18 -5.70
N GLY A 52 -10.13 11.06 -5.98
CA GLY A 52 -11.12 12.12 -6.16
C GLY A 52 -11.40 13.00 -4.94
N HIS A 53 -11.17 12.47 -3.73
CA HIS A 53 -11.65 13.05 -2.46
C HIS A 53 -11.14 14.47 -2.16
N SER A 54 -11.97 15.28 -1.49
CA SER A 54 -11.67 16.69 -1.15
C SER A 54 -10.39 16.86 -0.34
N PHE A 55 -10.06 15.87 0.49
CA PHE A 55 -8.83 15.82 1.28
C PHE A 55 -7.57 16.05 0.43
N PHE A 56 -7.55 15.57 -0.82
CA PHE A 56 -6.41 15.73 -1.72
C PHE A 56 -6.46 17.01 -2.55
N ASN A 57 -7.48 17.87 -2.41
CA ASN A 57 -7.59 19.10 -3.18
C ASN A 57 -6.42 20.06 -2.93
N ASP A 58 -5.86 20.07 -1.72
CA ASP A 58 -4.68 20.87 -1.41
C ASP A 58 -3.47 20.48 -2.27
N LEU A 59 -3.35 19.19 -2.61
CA LEU A 59 -2.31 18.67 -3.52
C LEU A 59 -2.55 19.08 -4.98
N ARG A 60 -3.78 19.47 -5.33
CA ARG A 60 -4.18 19.86 -6.69
C ARG A 60 -4.14 21.37 -6.92
N LYS A 61 -3.90 22.17 -5.88
CA LYS A 61 -3.84 23.63 -6.00
C LYS A 61 -2.67 24.04 -6.91
N ILE A 62 -2.92 25.07 -7.71
CA ILE A 62 -1.91 25.75 -8.53
C ILE A 62 -1.76 27.17 -7.94
N PRO A 63 -0.56 27.60 -7.52
CA PRO A 63 0.73 26.90 -7.61
C PRO A 63 0.84 25.70 -6.67
N ALA A 64 1.73 24.75 -7.01
CA ALA A 64 1.91 23.52 -6.23
C ALA A 64 2.15 23.82 -4.74
N PRO A 65 1.55 23.04 -3.83
CA PRO A 65 1.69 23.31 -2.40
C PRO A 65 3.15 23.21 -1.96
N ILE A 66 3.57 24.20 -1.16
CA ILE A 66 4.90 24.27 -0.56
C ILE A 66 4.82 23.62 0.83
N ARG A 67 5.86 22.89 1.24
CA ARG A 67 5.93 22.34 2.59
C ARG A 67 5.97 23.47 3.63
N SER A 68 5.59 23.18 4.87
CA SER A 68 5.62 24.16 5.97
C SER A 68 7.00 24.80 6.23
N ASN A 69 8.07 24.17 5.77
CA ASN A 69 9.44 24.68 5.84
C ASN A 69 9.87 25.50 4.61
N GLY A 70 8.95 25.86 3.70
CA GLY A 70 9.23 26.66 2.51
C GLY A 70 9.90 25.90 1.35
N ARG A 71 10.17 24.60 1.51
CA ARG A 71 10.79 23.79 0.45
C ARG A 71 9.74 23.18 -0.49
N VAL A 72 10.12 23.02 -1.76
CA VAL A 72 9.32 22.32 -2.77
C VAL A 72 9.18 20.84 -2.40
N ILE A 73 8.03 20.25 -2.69
CA ILE A 73 7.82 18.80 -2.54
C ILE A 73 8.68 18.08 -3.60
N PRO A 74 9.58 17.16 -3.22
CA PRO A 74 10.44 16.47 -4.18
C PRO A 74 9.62 15.66 -5.18
N HIS A 75 10.04 15.67 -6.44
CA HIS A 75 9.43 14.84 -7.47
C HIS A 75 9.74 13.37 -7.20
N LEU A 76 8.72 12.51 -7.24
CA LEU A 76 8.92 11.06 -7.17
C LEU A 76 9.55 10.59 -8.50
N ASP A 77 10.76 10.05 -8.43
CA ASP A 77 11.39 9.35 -9.56
C ASP A 77 11.10 7.85 -9.43
N TYR A 78 10.18 7.37 -10.26
CA TYR A 78 9.72 5.98 -10.24
C TYR A 78 10.82 4.99 -10.66
N ILE A 79 11.83 5.45 -11.42
CA ILE A 79 12.94 4.60 -11.88
C ILE A 79 13.81 4.18 -10.69
N ILE A 80 14.11 5.12 -9.80
CA ILE A 80 14.92 4.88 -8.60
C ILE A 80 14.18 3.96 -7.62
N TYR A 81 12.88 4.16 -7.45
CA TYR A 81 12.08 3.35 -6.53
C TYR A 81 12.03 1.87 -6.95
N GLN A 82 11.83 1.60 -8.24
CA GLN A 82 11.76 0.25 -8.78
C GLN A 82 13.03 -0.57 -8.53
N GLN A 83 14.21 0.07 -8.63
CA GLN A 83 15.49 -0.56 -8.34
C GLN A 83 15.68 -0.94 -6.87
N SER A 84 15.05 -0.20 -5.94
CA SER A 84 15.16 -0.46 -4.51
C SER A 84 14.25 -1.61 -4.04
N THR A 85 13.08 -1.77 -4.64
CA THR A 85 12.07 -2.76 -4.21
C THR A 85 12.11 -4.08 -4.99
N GLN A 86 12.83 -4.15 -6.12
CA GLN A 86 12.93 -5.36 -6.97
C GLN A 86 14.25 -6.13 -6.83
N LYS A 87 15.16 -5.74 -5.92
CA LYS A 87 16.35 -6.54 -5.59
C LYS A 87 15.99 -7.74 -4.69
N THR A 88 15.15 -8.64 -5.18
CA THR A 88 15.09 -10.02 -4.69
C THR A 88 15.94 -10.87 -5.63
N HIS A 89 17.17 -11.11 -5.20
CA HIS A 89 18.06 -12.23 -5.53
C HIS A 89 17.59 -13.12 -6.71
N SER A 90 17.99 -12.77 -7.94
CA SER A 90 17.92 -13.68 -9.10
C SER A 90 19.33 -14.10 -9.49
N GLU A 91 20.00 -14.81 -8.60
CA GLU A 91 21.28 -15.48 -8.89
C GLU A 91 21.29 -16.85 -8.22
N GLU A 92 20.57 -17.80 -8.81
CA GLU A 92 20.95 -19.21 -8.85
C GLU A 92 20.53 -19.72 -10.25
N ARG A 93 21.43 -19.58 -11.23
CA ARG A 93 21.40 -20.40 -12.44
C ARG A 93 22.29 -21.58 -12.15
N ASP A 94 21.70 -22.67 -11.67
CA ASP A 94 22.39 -23.96 -11.66
C ASP A 94 22.47 -24.47 -13.10
N ALA A 95 23.70 -24.71 -13.52
CA ALA A 95 24.03 -25.37 -14.77
C ALA A 95 24.05 -26.89 -14.55
N ASP A 96 23.33 -27.64 -15.38
CA ASP A 96 23.68 -29.02 -15.77
C ASP A 96 22.83 -29.42 -17.00
N SER A 97 23.40 -29.37 -18.21
CA SER A 97 23.96 -30.50 -18.98
C SER A 97 22.95 -31.58 -19.41
N SER A 98 22.66 -31.68 -20.72
CA SER A 98 22.93 -32.86 -21.59
C SER A 98 22.10 -32.82 -22.89
N ASP A 99 22.81 -32.67 -24.01
CA ASP A 99 22.70 -33.30 -25.35
C ASP A 99 21.37 -33.84 -25.92
N GLU A 100 21.02 -33.37 -27.11
CA GLU A 100 21.14 -34.09 -28.40
C GLU A 100 20.22 -33.43 -29.44
N GLU A 101 20.80 -32.97 -30.56
CA GLU A 101 20.04 -32.56 -31.74
C GLU A 101 19.53 -33.80 -32.48
N GLU A 102 18.22 -33.91 -32.72
CA GLU A 102 17.72 -34.80 -33.77
C GLU A 102 16.71 -34.08 -34.67
N ILE A 103 17.21 -33.68 -35.83
CA ILE A 103 16.44 -33.21 -36.98
C ILE A 103 15.61 -34.39 -37.50
N VAL A 104 14.28 -34.32 -37.40
CA VAL A 104 13.41 -35.12 -38.27
C VAL A 104 12.31 -34.24 -38.87
N SER A 105 12.63 -33.74 -40.05
CA SER A 105 11.67 -33.21 -41.01
C SER A 105 10.72 -34.33 -41.43
N ARG A 106 9.43 -34.23 -41.08
CA ARG A 106 8.38 -35.07 -41.67
C ARG A 106 7.48 -34.23 -42.56
N LYS A 107 7.45 -34.71 -43.80
CA LYS A 107 6.70 -34.30 -44.97
C LYS A 107 5.19 -34.33 -44.75
#